data_AF-R0EC52-F1
#
_entry.id   AF-R0EC52-F1
#
_cell.length_a   1.000
_cell.length_b   1.000
_cell.length_c   1.000
_cell.angle_alpha   90.00
_cell.angle_beta   90.00
_cell.angle_gamma   90.00
#
_symmetry.space_group_name_H-M   'P 1'
#
loop_
_entity.id
_entity.type
_entity.pdbx_description
1 polymer ?
#
loop_
_entity_poly.entity_id
_entity_poly.type
_entity_poly.pdbx_seq_one_letter_code
_entity_poly.pdbx_strand_id
1 'polypeptide(L)'
;MLMRMTQSAVQDWSARTQAKLMAKIDALWAAIEASDDPAVIRKARDKVRLCGELAAVARKVAAMTGLKKAAPAGGSFAALVEAASEPEPRGLDRRKSGRGRL
;
A
#
# COMPACT_ATOMS: atom_id res chain seq x y z
N MET A 1 34.66 5.23 11.11
CA MET A 1 34.24 6.28 10.14
C MET A 1 33.57 5.69 8.89
N LEU A 2 34.14 4.65 8.28
CA LEU A 2 33.60 3.96 7.08
C LEU A 2 32.12 3.53 7.19
N MET A 3 31.71 2.93 8.32
CA MET A 3 30.33 2.48 8.56
C MET A 3 29.29 3.62 8.52
N ARG A 4 29.67 4.86 8.85
CA ARG A 4 28.75 6.00 8.85
C ARG A 4 28.54 6.54 7.43
N MET A 5 29.57 6.48 6.58
CA MET A 5 29.50 6.90 5.18
C MET A 5 28.66 5.93 4.34
N THR A 6 28.80 4.62 4.56
CA THR A 6 27.97 3.62 3.88
C THR A 6 26.50 3.70 4.30
N GLN A 7 26.24 4.01 5.58
CA GLN A 7 24.88 4.25 6.07
C GLN A 7 24.21 5.42 5.34
N SER A 8 24.89 6.56 5.20
CA SER A 8 24.36 7.73 4.48
C SER A 8 24.06 7.43 3.01
N ALA A 9 24.98 6.75 2.30
CA ALA A 9 24.78 6.41 0.89
C ALA A 9 23.55 5.53 0.65
N VAL A 10 23.23 4.62 1.57
CA VAL A 10 22.04 3.77 1.49
C VAL A 10 20.76 4.56 1.72
N GLN A 11 20.75 5.49 2.68
CA GLN A 11 19.59 6.35 2.94
C GLN A 11 19.28 7.20 1.69
N ASP A 12 20.30 7.81 1.09
CA ASP A 12 20.15 8.61 -0.12
C ASP A 12 19.66 7.79 -1.31
N TRP A 13 20.12 6.53 -1.43
CA TRP A 13 19.61 5.61 -2.44
C TRP A 13 18.14 5.24 -2.19
N SER A 14 17.78 4.93 -0.95
CA SER A 14 16.41 4.59 -0.56
C SER A 14 15.45 5.75 -0.82
N ALA A 15 15.82 6.96 -0.42
CA ALA A 15 15.04 8.18 -0.65
C ALA A 15 14.83 8.45 -2.15
N ARG A 16 15.88 8.35 -2.97
CA ARG A 16 15.77 8.49 -4.43
C ARG A 16 14.89 7.42 -5.06
N THR A 17 14.96 6.19 -4.56
CA THR A 17 14.13 5.07 -5.02
C THR A 17 12.66 5.29 -4.67
N GLN A 18 12.38 5.70 -3.44
CA GLN A 18 11.04 6.06 -2.98
C GLN A 18 10.45 7.21 -3.82
N ALA A 19 11.21 8.28 -4.06
CA ALA A 19 10.75 9.42 -4.87
C ALA A 19 10.38 8.99 -6.31
N LYS A 20 11.19 8.12 -6.93
CA LYS A 20 10.89 7.57 -8.26
C LYS A 20 9.60 6.75 -8.27
N LEU A 21 9.37 5.93 -7.25
CA LEU A 21 8.16 5.11 -7.14
C LEU A 21 6.91 5.98 -6.92
N MET A 22 6.99 6.99 -6.05
CA MET A 22 5.91 7.95 -5.84
C MET A 22 5.55 8.67 -7.13
N ALA A 23 6.52 9.26 -7.82
CA ALA A 23 6.27 9.96 -9.10
C ALA A 23 5.66 9.05 -10.17
N LYS A 24 5.99 7.75 -10.18
CA LYS A 24 5.36 6.79 -11.10
C LYS A 24 3.92 6.47 -10.70
N ILE A 25 3.64 6.30 -9.41
CA ILE A 25 2.28 6.07 -8.92
C ILE A 25 1.40 7.29 -9.24
N ASP A 26 1.90 8.52 -9.03
CA ASP A 26 1.18 9.75 -9.35
C ASP A 26 0.87 9.85 -10.85
N ALA A 27 1.84 9.52 -11.71
CA ALA A 27 1.61 9.49 -13.16
C ALA A 27 0.59 8.41 -13.59
N LEU A 28 0.54 7.27 -12.89
CA LEU A 28 -0.45 6.23 -13.15
C LEU A 28 -1.83 6.63 -12.64
N TRP A 29 -1.90 7.35 -11.53
CA TRP A 29 -3.14 7.91 -11.01
C TRP A 29 -3.75 8.89 -12.01
N ALA A 30 -2.96 9.84 -12.51
CA ALA A 30 -3.38 10.77 -13.54
C ALA A 30 -3.84 10.06 -14.83
N ALA A 31 -3.21 8.93 -15.20
CA ALA A 31 -3.63 8.13 -16.35
C ALA A 31 -4.97 7.41 -16.14
N ILE A 32 -5.32 7.06 -14.89
CA ILE A 32 -6.62 6.48 -14.55
C ILE A 32 -7.70 7.57 -14.56
N GLU A 33 -7.42 8.74 -14.02
CA GLU A 33 -8.36 9.87 -14.01
C GLU A 33 -8.66 10.40 -15.41
N ALA A 34 -7.68 10.37 -16.32
CA ALA A 34 -7.83 10.87 -17.69
C ALA A 34 -8.46 9.88 -18.68
N SER A 35 -8.71 8.63 -18.29
CA SER A 35 -9.10 7.56 -19.22
C SER A 35 -10.20 6.66 -18.68
N ASP A 36 -11.33 6.60 -19.40
CA ASP A 36 -12.42 5.66 -19.14
C ASP A 36 -12.23 4.29 -19.82
N ASP A 37 -11.15 4.09 -20.58
CA ASP A 37 -10.85 2.80 -21.19
C ASP A 37 -10.48 1.74 -20.12
N PRO A 38 -11.26 0.66 -19.97
CA PRO A 38 -10.98 -0.39 -19.01
C PRO A 38 -9.63 -1.07 -19.22
N ALA A 39 -9.09 -1.12 -20.46
CA ALA A 39 -7.78 -1.68 -20.73
C ALA A 39 -6.65 -0.80 -20.16
N VAL A 40 -6.77 0.52 -20.29
CA VAL A 40 -5.82 1.49 -19.72
C VAL A 40 -5.83 1.42 -18.19
N ILE A 41 -7.01 1.36 -17.58
CA ILE A 41 -7.15 1.24 -16.12
C ILE A 41 -6.53 -0.06 -15.61
N ARG A 42 -6.79 -1.20 -16.27
CA ARG A 42 -6.17 -2.49 -15.89
C ARG A 42 -4.65 -2.42 -15.96
N LYS A 43 -4.11 -1.92 -17.07
CA LYS A 43 -2.67 -1.76 -17.26
C LYS A 43 -2.04 -0.80 -16.24
N ALA A 44 -2.73 0.27 -15.87
CA ALA A 44 -2.28 1.19 -14.84
C ALA A 44 -2.24 0.50 -13.46
N ARG A 45 -3.28 -0.26 -13.11
CA ARG A 45 -3.32 -1.06 -11.87
C ARG A 45 -2.21 -2.11 -11.80
N ASP A 46 -1.92 -2.80 -12.90
CA ASP A 46 -0.82 -3.78 -12.95
C ASP A 46 0.53 -3.10 -12.72
N LYS A 47 0.74 -1.90 -13.29
CA LYS A 47 1.96 -1.12 -13.03
C LYS A 47 2.06 -0.62 -11.59
N VAL A 48 0.95 -0.25 -10.95
CA VAL A 48 0.93 0.10 -9.52
C VAL A 48 1.34 -1.11 -8.67
N ARG A 49 0.86 -2.33 -9.00
CA ARG A 49 1.29 -3.56 -8.32
C ARG A 49 2.79 -3.80 -8.46
N LEU A 50 3.34 -3.65 -9.66
CA LEU A 50 4.79 -3.76 -9.90
C LEU A 50 5.60 -2.74 -9.07
N CYS A 51 5.09 -1.51 -8.91
CA CYS A 51 5.73 -0.51 -8.04
C CYS A 51 5.77 -0.97 -6.57
N GLY A 52 4.71 -1.63 -6.09
CA GLY A 52 4.66 -2.20 -4.73
C GLY A 52 5.67 -3.34 -4.53
N GLU A 53 5.83 -4.22 -5.51
CA GLU A 53 6.82 -5.29 -5.49
C GLU A 53 8.26 -4.74 -5.48
N LEU A 54 8.54 -3.76 -6.33
CA LEU A 54 9.83 -3.06 -6.35
C LEU A 54 10.15 -2.38 -5.01
N ALA A 55 9.14 -1.75 -4.38
CA ALA A 55 9.30 -1.17 -3.05
C ALA A 55 9.65 -2.23 -1.98
N ALA A 56 9.04 -3.42 -2.06
CA ALA A 56 9.35 -4.52 -1.15
C ALA A 56 10.79 -5.03 -1.33
N VAL A 57 11.26 -5.15 -2.58
CA VAL A 57 12.66 -5.51 -2.88
C VAL A 57 13.61 -4.43 -2.36
N ALA A 58 13.30 -3.15 -2.57
CA ALA A 58 14.14 -2.04 -2.10
C ALA A 58 14.32 -2.07 -0.57
N ARG A 59 13.26 -2.37 0.19
CA ARG A 59 13.33 -2.54 1.65
C ARG A 59 14.24 -3.70 2.07
N LYS A 60 14.22 -4.82 1.33
CA LYS A 60 15.13 -5.95 1.60
C LYS A 60 16.59 -5.53 1.40
N VAL A 61 16.89 -4.80 0.31
CA VAL A 61 18.23 -4.27 0.04
C VAL A 61 18.70 -3.32 1.14
N ALA A 62 17.84 -2.38 1.57
CA ALA A 62 18.17 -1.48 2.67
C ALA A 62 18.38 -2.21 4.00
N ALA A 63 17.60 -3.26 4.30
CA ALA A 63 17.76 -4.07 5.50
C ALA A 63 19.09 -4.86 5.51
N MET A 64 19.54 -5.37 4.35
CA MET A 64 20.83 -6.07 4.24
C MET A 64 22.03 -5.18 4.60
N THR A 65 21.92 -3.87 4.38
CA THR A 65 23.00 -2.91 4.66
C THR A 65 23.05 -2.42 6.13
N GLY A 66 22.29 -3.04 7.03
CA GLY A 66 22.33 -2.72 8.46
C GLY A 66 21.51 -1.48 8.85
N LEU A 67 20.51 -1.07 8.07
CA LEU A 67 19.46 -0.22 8.60
C LEU A 67 18.75 -0.99 9.71
N LYS A 68 18.96 -0.58 10.96
CA LYS A 68 18.19 -1.07 12.10
C LYS A 68 16.71 -1.06 11.72
N LYS A 69 16.11 -2.25 11.71
CA LYS A 69 14.67 -2.46 11.51
C LYS A 69 13.94 -1.57 12.51
N ALA A 70 13.39 -0.44 12.06
CA ALA A 70 12.31 0.20 12.80
C ALA A 70 11.20 -0.85 12.89
N ALA A 71 10.71 -1.10 14.10
CA ALA A 71 9.64 -2.07 14.32
C ALA A 71 8.49 -1.79 13.33
N PRO A 72 7.93 -2.82 12.67
CA PRO A 72 6.84 -2.58 11.74
C PRO A 72 5.67 -1.97 12.49
N ALA A 73 5.29 -0.74 12.16
CA ALA A 73 3.96 -0.23 12.47
C ALA A 73 2.98 -1.13 11.69
N GLY A 74 2.37 -2.08 12.40
CA GLY A 74 1.67 -3.23 11.86
C GLY A 74 0.33 -2.91 11.21
N GLY A 75 0.32 -2.10 10.16
CA GLY A 75 -0.83 -1.93 9.28
C GLY A 75 -0.49 -2.50 7.90
N SER A 76 -1.05 -3.67 7.55
CA SER A 76 -1.02 -4.08 6.15
C SER A 76 -1.94 -3.16 5.36
N PHE A 77 -1.59 -2.82 4.12
CA PHE A 77 -2.46 -2.03 3.25
C PHE A 77 -3.81 -2.73 3.02
N ALA A 78 -3.82 -4.07 3.01
CA ALA A 78 -5.05 -4.85 2.97
C ALA A 78 -5.93 -4.60 4.21
N ALA A 79 -5.35 -4.50 5.41
CA ALA A 79 -6.09 -4.17 6.63
C ALA A 79 -6.64 -2.73 6.62
N LEU A 80 -5.92 -1.78 6.00
CA LEU A 80 -6.40 -0.40 5.82
C LEU A 80 -7.57 -0.32 4.81
N VAL A 81 -7.55 -1.14 3.75
CA VAL A 81 -8.62 -1.21 2.76
C VAL A 81 -9.85 -1.96 3.32
N GLU A 82 -9.64 -3.01 4.11
CA GLU A 82 -10.70 -3.74 4.81
C GLU A 82 -11.40 -2.83 5.83
N ALA A 83 -10.64 -2.06 6.61
CA ALA A 83 -11.18 -1.08 7.57
C ALA A 83 -11.93 0.07 6.89
N ALA A 84 -11.52 0.47 5.68
CA ALA A 84 -12.24 1.47 4.89
C ALA A 84 -13.53 0.91 4.24
N SER A 85 -13.72 -0.42 4.27
CA SER A 85 -14.84 -1.12 3.64
C SER A 85 -15.89 -1.63 4.63
N GLU A 86 -15.83 -1.24 5.91
CA GLU A 86 -16.86 -1.60 6.88
C GLU A 86 -18.25 -1.13 6.41
N PRO A 87 -19.21 -2.04 6.19
CA PRO A 87 -20.57 -1.66 5.87
C PRO A 87 -21.28 -1.15 7.13
N GLU A 88 -21.63 0.14 7.10
CA GLU A 88 -22.62 0.79 7.97
C GLU A 88 -23.77 -0.19 8.35
N PRO A 89 -24.04 -0.43 9.65
CA PRO A 89 -25.13 -1.31 10.06
C PRO A 89 -26.45 -0.63 9.72
N ARG A 90 -27.06 -1.02 8.60
CA ARG A 90 -28.44 -0.65 8.27
C ARG A 90 -29.38 -1.24 9.30
N GLY A 91 -29.65 -0.47 10.34
CA GLY A 91 -30.78 -0.70 11.22
C GLY A 91 -32.05 -0.65 10.38
N LEU A 92 -32.73 -1.78 10.30
CA LEU A 92 -34.19 -1.94 10.15
C LEU A 92 -34.49 -3.43 9.91
N ASP A 93 -34.40 -4.26 10.96
CA ASP A 93 -35.32 -5.40 11.04
C ASP A 93 -35.66 -5.77 12.49
N ARG A 94 -36.16 -4.76 13.20
CA ARG A 94 -36.97 -4.96 14.40
C ARG A 94 -38.42 -4.92 13.95
N ARG A 95 -38.97 -6.06 13.50
CA ARG A 95 -40.40 -6.40 13.62
C ARG A 95 -40.67 -7.83 13.12
N LYS A 96 -41.16 -8.66 14.07
CA LYS A 96 -42.21 -9.67 13.87
C LYS A 96 -41.78 -11.07 13.41
N SER A 97 -41.44 -11.92 14.37
CA SER A 97 -42.12 -13.24 14.52
C SER A 97 -41.81 -13.85 15.88
N GLY A 98 -42.69 -13.62 16.85
CA GLY A 98 -42.75 -14.45 18.05
C GLY A 98 -43.52 -15.74 17.78
N ARG A 99 -43.07 -16.86 18.36
CA ARG A 99 -43.85 -17.78 19.21
C ARG A 99 -43.17 -19.14 19.35
N GLY A 100 -42.97 -19.54 20.61
CA GLY A 100 -43.22 -20.91 21.06
C GLY A 100 -42.02 -21.86 21.07
N ARG A 101 -41.53 -22.15 22.28
CA ARG A 101 -41.54 -23.53 22.79
C ARG A 101 -41.42 -23.50 24.31
N LEU A 102 -42.50 -23.94 24.96
CA LEU A 102 -42.45 -24.62 26.24
C LEU A 102 -41.79 -25.99 26.03
#